data_AF-A0A951PFQ4-F1
#
_entry.id   AF-A0A951PFQ4-F1
#
_cell.length_a   1.000
_cell.length_b   1.000
_cell.length_c   1.000
_cell.angle_alpha   90.00
_cell.angle_beta   90.00
_cell.angle_gamma   90.00
#
_symmetry.space_group_name_H-M   'P 1'
#
loop_
_entity.id
_entity.type
_entity.pdbx_description
1 polymer ?
#
loop_
_entity_poly.entity_id
_entity_poly.type
_entity_poly.pdbx_seq_one_letter_code
_entity_poly.pdbx_strand_id
1 'polypeptide(L)' 'MKVDTVPVPRNPQELDRAIRRYRSSNWRGRELFCHWQAIRLAALAQADLSEDQIPGGDSY' A
#
# COMPACT_ATOMS: atom_id res chain seq x y z
N MET A 1 -24.60 -5.90 -3.86
CA MET A 1 -23.51 -4.94 -4.15
C MET A 1 -22.20 -5.70 -4.09
N LYS A 2 -21.53 -5.92 -5.22
CA LYS A 2 -20.17 -6.52 -5.19
C LYS A 2 -19.25 -5.48 -4.57
N VAL A 3 -18.71 -5.80 -3.40
CA VAL A 3 -17.61 -5.04 -2.83
C VAL A 3 -16.41 -5.46 -3.65
N ASP A 4 -16.07 -4.69 -4.68
CA ASP A 4 -14.78 -4.81 -5.36
C ASP A 4 -13.71 -4.55 -4.30
N THR A 5 -13.29 -5.64 -3.69
CA THR A 5 -12.32 -5.65 -2.60
C THR A 5 -10.99 -5.48 -3.29
N VAL A 6 -10.55 -4.23 -3.42
CA VAL A 6 -9.28 -3.91 -4.06
C VAL A 6 -8.19 -4.64 -3.28
N PRO A 7 -7.46 -5.59 -3.90
CA PRO A 7 -6.45 -6.35 -3.20
C PRO A 7 -5.34 -5.39 -2.74
N VAL A 8 -5.04 -5.44 -1.45
CA VAL A 8 -3.97 -4.65 -0.85
C VAL A 8 -2.64 -5.20 -1.34
N PRO A 9 -1.79 -4.37 -1.99
CA PRO A 9 -0.46 -4.80 -2.41
C PRO A 9 0.34 -5.33 -1.23
N ARG A 10 0.95 -6.52 -1.37
CA ARG A 10 1.74 -7.11 -0.27
C ARG A 10 3.23 -6.83 -0.40
N ASN A 11 3.70 -6.60 -1.62
CA ASN A 11 5.11 -6.39 -1.91
C ASN A 11 5.36 -4.96 -2.42
N PRO A 12 6.57 -4.40 -2.21
CA PRO A 12 6.93 -3.06 -2.70
C PRO A 12 6.72 -2.89 -4.21
N GLN A 13 7.00 -3.93 -4.99
CA GLN A 13 6.79 -3.95 -6.44
C GLN A 13 5.31 -3.84 -6.82
N GLU A 14 4.43 -4.51 -6.07
CA GLU A 14 2.98 -4.42 -6.28
C GLU A 14 2.44 -3.06 -5.86
N LEU A 15 2.99 -2.48 -4.78
CA LEU A 15 2.65 -1.14 -4.33
C LEU A 15 2.99 -0.10 -5.39
N ASP A 16 4.21 -0.16 -5.95
CA ASP A 16 4.66 0.74 -7.00
C ASP A 16 3.77 0.62 -8.25
N ARG A 17 3.41 -0.61 -8.62
CA ARG A 17 2.50 -0.87 -9.74
C ARG A 17 1.09 -0.34 -9.46
N ALA A 18 0.58 -0.48 -8.24
CA ALA A 18 -0.70 0.05 -7.81
C ALA A 18 -0.71 1.58 -7.82
N ILE A 19 0.37 2.24 -7.40
CA ILE A 19 0.52 3.70 -7.44
C ILE A 19 0.57 4.21 -8.88
N ARG A 20 1.33 3.55 -9.76
CA ARG A 20 1.37 3.92 -11.20
C ARG A 20 0.01 3.76 -11.86
N ARG A 21 -0.67 2.64 -11.58
CA ARG A 21 -2.04 2.40 -12.07
C ARG A 21 -3.02 3.42 -11.49
N TYR A 22 -2.85 3.80 -10.22
CA TYR A 22 -3.63 4.82 -9.55
C TYR A 22 -3.50 6.18 -10.26
N ARG A 23 -2.27 6.58 -10.57
CA ARG A 23 -1.97 7.85 -11.28
C ARG A 23 -2.37 7.85 -12.75
N SER A 24 -2.25 6.71 -13.42
CA SER A 24 -2.52 6.59 -14.86
C SER A 24 -4.00 6.40 -15.19
N SER A 25 -4.82 5.97 -14.23
CA SER A 25 -6.24 5.69 -14.47
C SER A 25 -7.11 6.78 -13.88
N ASN A 26 -8.20 7.11 -14.57
CA ASN A 26 -9.11 8.18 -14.18
C ASN A 26 -10.21 7.62 -13.24
N TRP A 27 -9.82 7.23 -12.02
CA TRP A 27 -10.73 6.64 -11.03
C TRP A 27 -11.80 7.64 -10.60
N ARG A 28 -13.02 7.16 -10.33
CA ARG A 28 -14.13 8.01 -9.91
C ARG A 28 -14.77 7.50 -8.63
N GLY A 29 -15.16 8.44 -7.77
CA GLY A 29 -15.96 8.16 -6.57
C GLY A 29 -15.35 7.09 -5.65
N ARG A 30 -16.11 6.01 -5.43
CA ARG A 30 -15.78 4.95 -4.47
C ARG A 30 -14.55 4.14 -4.86
N GLU A 31 -14.26 3.99 -6.16
CA GLU A 31 -13.12 3.22 -6.65
C GLU A 31 -11.78 3.91 -6.32
N LEU A 32 -11.76 5.24 -6.42
CA LEU A 32 -10.62 6.08 -6.03
C LEU A 32 -10.30 5.86 -4.54
N PHE A 33 -11.33 5.92 -3.70
CA PHE A 33 -11.19 5.71 -2.26
C PHE A 33 -10.68 4.30 -1.92
N CYS A 34 -11.24 3.27 -2.57
CA CYS A 34 -10.80 1.89 -2.35
C CYS A 34 -9.35 1.65 -2.79
N HIS A 35 -8.93 2.21 -3.94
CA HIS A 35 -7.54 2.08 -4.41
C HIS A 35 -6.57 2.87 -3.55
N TRP A 36 -6.94 4.08 -3.11
CA TRP A 36 -6.12 4.87 -2.19
C TRP A 36 -5.97 4.16 -0.83
N GLN A 37 -7.06 3.62 -0.28
CA GLN A 37 -7.01 2.88 0.98
C GLN A 37 -6.13 1.62 0.87
N ALA A 38 -6.19 0.90 -0.25
CA ALA A 38 -5.33 -0.26 -0.50
C ALA A 38 -3.85 0.11 -0.56
N ILE A 39 -3.50 1.19 -1.27
CA ILE A 39 -2.12 1.72 -1.34
C ILE A 39 -1.63 2.13 0.05
N ARG A 40 -2.48 2.82 0.83
CA ARG A 40 -2.14 3.26 2.19
C ARG A 40 -1.89 2.08 3.13
N LEU A 41 -2.75 1.07 3.12
CA LEU A 41 -2.59 -0.13 3.95
C LEU A 41 -1.32 -0.89 3.59
N ALA A 42 -1.01 -1.01 2.30
CA ALA A 42 0.23 -1.64 1.84
C ALA A 42 1.48 -0.86 2.25
N ALA A 43 1.44 0.47 2.21
CA ALA A 43 2.54 1.32 2.65
C ALA A 43 2.77 1.20 4.16
N LEU A 44 1.69 1.19 4.96
CA LEU A 44 1.78 0.98 6.41
C LEU A 44 2.34 -0.40 6.74
N ALA A 45 1.84 -1.47 6.09
CA ALA A 45 2.34 -2.81 6.31
C ALA A 45 3.83 -2.97 5.96
N GLN A 46 4.32 -2.24 4.95
CA GLN A 46 5.75 -2.21 4.62
C GLN A 46 6.58 -1.38 5.62
N ALA A 47 6.00 -0.34 6.21
CA ALA A 47 6.65 0.44 7.26
C ALA A 47 6.78 -0.36 8.56
N ASP A 48 5.73 -1.08 8.97
CA ASP A 48 5.77 -2.01 10.12
C ASP A 48 6.86 -3.07 9.94
N LEU A 49 6.96 -3.67 8.75
CA LEU A 49 8.01 -4.65 8.43
C LEU A 49 9.43 -4.04 8.42
N SER A 50 9.56 -2.72 8.29
CA SER A 50 10.85 -2.02 8.30
C SER A 50 11.27 -1.58 9.71
N GLU A 51 10.33 -1.40 10.65
CA GLU A 51 10.66 -1.09 12.06
C GLU A 51 11.23 -2.29 12.82
N ASP A 52 10.88 -3.52 12.44
CA ASP A 52 11.44 -4.74 13.04
C ASP A 52 12.88 -5.06 12.58
N GLN A 53 13.47 -4.24 11.70
CA GLN A 53 14.81 -4.46 11.16
C GLN A 53 15.73 -3.24 11.38
N ILE A 54 15.83 -2.78 12.62
CA ILE A 54 17.00 -2.00 13.08
C ILE A 54 17.97 -2.96 13.79
N PRO A 55 18.91 -3.63 13.09
CA PRO A 55 20.03 -4.32 13.72
C PRO A 55 21.04 -3.27 14.16
N GLY A 56 20.80 -2.66 15.31
CA GLY A 56 21.63 -1.55 15.76
C GLY A 56 21.09 -0.87 17.01
N GLY A 57 20.54 -1.63 17.94
CA GLY A 57 20.52 -1.21 19.34
C GLY A 57 21.94 -1.29 19.88
N ASP A 58 22.82 -0.44 19.38
CA ASP A 58 24.16 -0.27 19.95
C ASP A 58 23.94 0.25 21.38
N SER A 59 24.33 -0.59 22.33
CA SER A 59 24.47 -0.19 23.71
C SER A 59 25.51 0.93 23.78
N TYR A 60 25.13 2.09 24.35
CA TYR A 60 26.07 3.00 24.99
C TYR A 60 25.41 3.72 26.15
#